data_AF-A0A529LHV5-F1
#
_entry.id   AF-A0A529LHV5-F1
#
_cell.length_a   1.000
_cell.length_b   1.000
_cell.length_c   1.000
_cell.angle_alpha   90.00
_cell.angle_beta   90.00
_cell.angle_gamma   90.00
#
_symmetry.space_group_name_H-M   'P 1'
#
loop_
_entity.id
_entity.type
_entity.pdbx_description
1 polymer ?
#
loop_
_entity_poly.entity_id
_entity_poly.type
_entity_poly.pdbx_seq_one_letter_code
_entity_poly.pdbx_strand_id
1 'polypeptide(L)'
;VKIGDQADVRLVNDQKVTGTVRYISRDASAQTRTFRVEVAIPNGDGSIPAGMTAEITLSAEPTNAVMLPRSVVTLGDKGDLGIRAVGKDDKVAFF
;
A
#
# COMPACT_ATOMS: atom_id res chain seq x y z
N VAL A 1 2.21 6.43 5.73
CA VAL A 1 3.52 6.68 5.12
C VAL A 1 4.07 7.97 5.69
N LYS A 2 5.26 7.91 6.28
CA LYS A 2 5.98 9.02 6.90
C LYS A 2 7.46 8.97 6.50
N ILE A 3 8.16 10.08 6.73
CA ILE A 3 9.62 10.13 6.56
C ILE A 3 10.24 9.13 7.55
N GLY A 4 11.19 8.34 7.08
CA GLY A 4 11.82 7.25 7.82
C GLY A 4 11.22 5.86 7.56
N ASP A 5 10.06 5.76 6.91
CA ASP A 5 9.49 4.46 6.56
C ASP A 5 10.38 3.71 5.57
N GLN A 6 10.39 2.38 5.70
CA GLN A 6 11.05 1.50 4.74
C GLN A 6 10.21 1.41 3.45
N ALA A 7 10.90 1.42 2.31
CA ALA A 7 10.32 1.30 1.00
C ALA A 7 10.98 0.14 0.24
N ASP A 8 10.16 -0.72 -0.36
CA ASP A 8 10.66 -1.76 -1.26
C ASP A 8 10.70 -1.20 -2.68
N VAL A 9 11.85 -1.33 -3.34
CA VAL A 9 12.09 -0.77 -4.66
C VAL A 9 12.47 -1.88 -5.62
N ARG A 10 11.72 -2.00 -6.72
CA ARG A 10 12.02 -2.90 -7.82
C ARG A 10 12.53 -2.11 -9.01
N LEU A 11 13.78 -2.33 -9.39
CA LEU A 11 14.40 -1.71 -10.56
C LEU A 11 13.89 -2.38 -11.85
N VAL A 12 14.06 -1.71 -12.99
CA VAL A 12 13.63 -2.23 -14.31
C VAL A 12 14.28 -3.56 -14.72
N ASN A 13 15.43 -3.90 -14.11
CA ASN A 13 16.13 -5.17 -14.29
C ASN A 13 15.65 -6.29 -13.33
N ASP A 14 14.49 -6.11 -12.70
CA ASP A 14 13.90 -6.98 -11.65
C ASP A 14 14.71 -7.10 -10.35
N GLN A 15 15.80 -6.34 -10.20
CA GLN A 15 16.53 -6.27 -8.94
C GLN A 15 15.67 -5.59 -7.87
N LYS A 16 15.57 -6.23 -6.70
CA LYS A 16 14.87 -5.69 -5.53
C LYS A 16 15.88 -5.11 -4.56
N VAL A 17 15.66 -3.86 -4.18
CA VAL A 17 16.48 -3.14 -3.20
C VAL A 17 15.56 -2.48 -2.19
N THR A 18 16.05 -2.32 -0.97
CA THR A 18 15.32 -1.66 0.10
C THR A 18 15.90 -0.27 0.30
N GLY A 19 15.02 0.71 0.48
CA GLY A 19 15.42 2.09 0.78
C GLY A 19 14.60 2.70 1.91
N THR A 20 14.96 3.92 2.27
CA THR A 20 14.28 4.69 3.32
C THR A 20 13.67 5.95 2.72
N VAL A 21 12.40 6.22 3.03
CA VAL A 21 11.74 7.46 2.62
C VAL A 21 12.42 8.64 3.32
N ARG A 22 13.04 9.53 2.55
CA ARG A 22 13.71 10.73 3.10
C ARG A 22 12.85 11.99 3.00
N TYR A 23 11.94 12.02 2.02
CA TYR A 23 11.15 13.21 1.73
C TYR A 23 9.80 12.86 1.12
N ILE A 24 8.78 13.59 1.55
CA ILE A 24 7.43 13.56 0.99
C ILE A 24 7.02 15.02 0.79
N SER A 25 6.75 15.41 -0.46
CA SER A 25 6.27 16.76 -0.78
C SER A 25 4.89 16.99 -0.18
N ARG A 26 4.68 18.18 0.39
CA ARG A 26 3.34 18.64 0.82
C ARG A 26 2.52 19.22 -0.32
N ASP A 27 3.19 19.69 -1.36
CA ASP A 27 2.56 20.22 -2.56
C ASP A 27 2.49 19.13 -3.62
N ALA A 28 1.28 18.89 -4.12
CA ALA A 28 1.05 18.01 -5.26
C ALA A 28 1.49 18.72 -6.54
N SER A 29 2.09 17.97 -7.47
CA SER A 29 2.34 18.48 -8.82
C SER A 29 1.01 18.79 -9.50
N ALA A 30 0.84 20.04 -9.96
CA ALA A 30 -0.39 20.49 -10.61
C ALA A 30 -0.72 19.69 -11.89
N GLN A 31 0.32 19.17 -12.57
CA GLN A 31 0.17 18.48 -13.85
C GLN A 31 -0.25 17.03 -13.70
N THR A 32 0.30 16.31 -12.71
CA THR A 32 0.09 14.87 -12.52
C THR A 32 -0.82 14.54 -11.35
N ARG A 33 -1.15 15.52 -10.49
CA ARG A 33 -1.88 15.33 -9.24
C ARG A 33 -1.24 14.28 -8.33
N THR A 34 0.09 14.16 -8.38
CA THR A 34 0.88 13.24 -7.56
C THR A 34 1.76 14.00 -6.58
N PHE A 35 2.03 13.38 -5.44
CA PHE A 35 2.99 13.86 -4.45
C PHE A 35 4.36 13.27 -4.75
N ARG A 36 5.40 14.12 -4.76
CA ARG A 36 6.77 13.67 -4.91
C ARG A 36 7.22 12.96 -3.64
N VAL A 37 7.74 11.75 -3.79
CA VAL A 37 8.37 10.99 -2.71
C VAL A 37 9.81 10.68 -3.12
N GLU A 38 10.75 10.87 -2.20
CA GLU A 38 12.15 10.48 -2.40
C GLU A 38 12.53 9.36 -1.45
N VAL A 39 13.11 8.30 -2.01
CA VAL A 39 13.64 7.15 -1.28
C VAL A 39 15.16 7.16 -1.42
N ALA A 40 15.88 7.07 -0.31
CA ALA A 40 17.32 6.86 -0.27
C ALA A 40 17.62 5.36 -0.31
N ILE A 41 18.44 4.93 -1.27
CA ILE A 41 18.89 3.55 -1.42
C ILE A 41 20.42 3.56 -1.28
N PRO A 42 21.02 2.70 -0.45
CA PRO A 42 22.47 2.53 -0.41
C PRO A 42 22.99 2.04 -1.77
N ASN A 43 23.95 2.77 -2.35
CA ASN A 43 24.56 2.46 -3.64
C ASN A 43 26.09 2.64 -3.57
N GLY A 44 26.73 2.02 -2.57
CA GLY A 44 28.16 2.21 -2.29
C GLY A 44 29.09 1.63 -3.36
N ASP A 45 28.61 0.62 -4.11
CA ASP A 45 29.32 -0.03 -5.20
C ASP A 45 29.02 0.60 -6.58
N GLY A 46 28.10 1.58 -6.65
CA GLY A 46 27.68 2.22 -7.89
C GLY A 46 26.91 1.31 -8.84
N SER A 47 26.40 0.18 -8.36
CA SER A 47 25.66 -0.80 -9.18
C SER A 47 24.35 -0.28 -9.75
N ILE A 48 23.77 0.77 -9.15
CA ILE A 48 22.51 1.39 -9.60
C ILE A 48 22.82 2.67 -10.39
N PRO A 49 22.65 2.67 -11.73
CA PRO A 49 22.88 3.86 -12.55
C PRO A 49 21.79 4.93 -12.35
N ALA A 50 22.16 6.19 -12.54
CA ALA A 50 21.20 7.29 -12.57
C ALA A 50 20.26 7.18 -13.80
N GLY A 51 19.00 7.57 -13.63
CA GLY A 51 17.99 7.57 -14.71
C GLY A 51 17.28 6.22 -14.91
N MET A 52 17.62 5.19 -14.15
CA MET A 52 16.91 3.92 -14.18
C MET A 52 15.49 4.05 -13.60
N THR A 53 14.51 3.51 -14.31
CA THR A 53 13.13 3.42 -13.81
C THR A 53 13.04 2.39 -12.70
N ALA A 54 12.24 2.71 -11.68
CA ALA A 54 11.97 1.83 -10.57
C ALA A 54 10.49 1.91 -10.15
N GLU A 55 9.98 0.82 -9.62
CA GLU A 55 8.69 0.72 -8.95
C GLU A 55 8.91 0.73 -7.45
N ILE A 56 8.16 1.56 -6.72
CA ILE A 56 8.31 1.74 -5.28
C ILE A 56 7.02 1.26 -4.61
N THR A 57 7.16 0.30 -3.70
CA THR A 57 6.08 -0.16 -2.82
C THR A 57 6.27 0.46 -1.44
N LEU A 58 5.29 1.24 -1.01
CA LEU A 58 5.25 1.89 0.30
C LEU A 58 4.14 1.25 1.12
N SER A 59 4.51 0.56 2.19
CA SER A 59 3.54 -0.01 3.12
C SER A 59 3.05 1.05 4.10
N ALA A 60 1.73 1.16 4.27
CA ALA A 60 1.16 1.94 5.35
C ALA A 60 1.24 1.16 6.67
N GLU A 61 1.11 1.87 7.79
CA GLU A 61 1.00 1.21 9.10
C GLU A 61 -0.22 0.28 9.10
N PRO A 62 -0.05 -0.98 9.54
CA PRO A 62 -1.16 -1.89 9.68
C PRO A 62 -2.12 -1.35 10.75
N THR A 63 -3.41 -1.40 10.45
CA THR A 63 -4.46 -1.12 11.41
C THR A 63 -5.14 -2.41 11.83
N ASN A 64 -5.72 -2.44 13.03
CA ASN A 64 -6.52 -3.58 13.47
C ASN A 64 -7.75 -3.70 12.56
N ALA A 65 -7.81 -4.79 11.80
CA ALA A 65 -8.89 -5.08 10.88
C ALA A 65 -9.14 -6.59 10.82
N VAL A 66 -10.37 -6.96 10.47
CA VAL A 66 -10.72 -8.35 10.19
C VAL A 66 -10.51 -8.60 8.70
N MET A 67 -9.67 -9.60 8.37
CA MET A 67 -9.47 -10.02 6.99
C MET A 67 -10.62 -10.93 6.57
N LEU A 68 -11.36 -10.53 5.54
CA LEU A 68 -12.49 -11.28 4.99
C LEU A 68 -12.27 -11.53 3.49
N PRO A 69 -12.62 -12.72 2.98
CA PRO A 69 -12.66 -12.94 1.53
C PRO A 69 -13.64 -11.96 0.87
N ARG A 70 -13.25 -11.36 -0.26
CA ARG A 70 -14.14 -10.48 -1.03
C ARG A 70 -15.48 -11.13 -1.40
N SER A 71 -15.54 -12.46 -1.49
CA SER A 71 -16.74 -13.21 -1.83
C SER A 71 -17.80 -13.26 -0.74
N VAL A 72 -17.44 -12.98 0.52
CA VAL A 72 -18.42 -13.00 1.63
C VAL A 72 -19.09 -11.65 1.86
N VAL A 73 -18.58 -10.60 1.23
CA VAL A 73 -19.15 -9.25 1.30
C VAL A 73 -20.36 -9.17 0.37
N THR A 74 -21.49 -8.74 0.90
CA THR A 74 -22.76 -8.63 0.20
C THR A 74 -23.40 -7.28 0.48
N LEU A 75 -24.31 -6.87 -0.41
CA LEU A 75 -25.22 -5.76 -0.15
C LEU A 75 -26.43 -6.27 0.64
N GLY A 76 -26.79 -5.55 1.70
CA GLY A 76 -28.00 -5.74 2.48
C GLY A 76 -29.20 -5.05 1.84
N ASP A 77 -30.38 -5.29 2.39
CA ASP A 77 -31.66 -4.82 1.81
C ASP A 77 -31.80 -3.29 1.85
N LYS A 78 -31.03 -2.61 2.72
CA LYS A 78 -30.99 -1.15 2.84
C LYS A 78 -29.85 -0.51 2.04
N GLY A 79 -29.12 -1.28 1.23
CA GLY A 79 -27.97 -0.80 0.46
C GLY A 79 -26.67 -0.70 1.27
N ASP A 80 -26.65 -1.28 2.47
CA ASP A 80 -25.48 -1.38 3.35
C ASP A 80 -24.58 -2.54 2.94
N LEU A 81 -23.26 -2.33 2.98
CA LEU A 81 -22.29 -3.41 2.76
C LEU A 81 -22.06 -4.16 4.08
N GLY A 82 -22.14 -5.48 4.03
CA GLY A 82 -21.97 -6.34 5.20
C GLY A 82 -21.63 -7.78 4.84
N ILE A 83 -21.67 -8.66 5.84
CA ILE A 83 -21.47 -10.10 5.69
C ILE A 83 -22.66 -10.88 6.26
N ARG A 84 -22.89 -12.08 5.72
CA ARG A 84 -23.80 -13.05 6.32
C ARG A 84 -22.98 -14.08 7.10
N ALA A 85 -23.28 -14.22 8.39
CA ALA A 85 -22.63 -15.20 9.26
C ALA A 85 -23.67 -16.02 10.02
N VAL A 86 -23.31 -17.26 10.36
CA VAL A 86 -24.17 -18.15 11.15
C VAL A 86 -23.97 -17.83 12.64
N GLY A 87 -25.06 -17.47 13.31
CA GLY A 87 -25.12 -17.20 14.74
C GLY A 87 -25.09 -18.49 15.57
N LYS A 88 -25.05 -18.33 16.90
CA LYS A 88 -25.01 -19.45 17.85
C LYS A 88 -26.29 -20.31 17.85
N ASP A 89 -27.36 -19.82 17.25
CA ASP A 89 -28.66 -20.49 17.11
C ASP A 89 -28.86 -21.16 15.75
N ASP A 90 -27.76 -21.38 15.01
CA ASP A 90 -27.76 -21.93 13.64
C ASP A 90 -28.59 -21.10 12.64
N LYS A 91 -28.78 -19.80 12.92
CA LYS A 91 -29.46 -18.88 12.01
C LYS A 91 -28.49 -17.92 11.35
N VAL A 92 -28.79 -17.58 10.10
CA VAL A 92 -28.02 -16.59 9.35
C VAL A 92 -28.40 -15.19 9.84
N ALA A 93 -27.39 -14.43 10.26
CA ALA A 93 -27.50 -13.01 10.58
C ALA A 93 -26.65 -12.18 9.61
N PHE A 94 -27.08 -10.94 9.38
CA PHE A 94 -26.34 -9.96 8.60
C PHE A 94 -25.62 -8.99 9.54
N PHE A 95 -24.35 -8.72 9.27
CA PHE A 95 -23.46 -7.84 10.05
C PHE A 95 -22.81 -6.78 9.17
#